data_AF-A0AAN6RHA8-F1
#
_entry.id   AF-A0AAN6RHA8-F1
#
_cell.length_a   1.000
_cell.length_b   1.000
_cell.length_c   1.000
_cell.angle_alpha   90.00
_cell.angle_beta   90.00
_cell.angle_gamma   90.00
#
_symmetry.space_group_name_H-M   'P 1'
#
loop_
_entity.id
_entity.type
_entity.pdbx_description
1 polymer ?
#
loop_
_entity_poly.entity_id
_entity_poly.type
_entity_poly.pdbx_seq_one_letter_code
_entity_poly.pdbx_strand_id
1 'polypeptide(L)'
;MSSATSKTQVDIELEHYRDGYPALAAWMNRDPDHETYVFRRFHRLGARSILHSQSRLIALEKETDDLDNEARKSDDFEARQSSRRYETLIRHSEDSNRSENKRLEKLEELERRLKEYYEMLLLQSQIAAHNGPSIRVLDTCRDYVQGRAYTSTNNQSMPIISGRAKDFLSEKADLIALRRPPEEDLLSRYLQDNWPFPSREASDPLDRTTIYKNKHVVRTVAFIS
;
A
#
# COMPACT_ATOMS: atom_id res chain seq x y z
N MET A 1 -21.83 -40.33 21.87
CA MET A 1 -22.67 -39.96 20.71
C MET A 1 -22.51 -38.45 20.52
N SER A 2 -21.39 -38.05 19.91
CA SER A 2 -21.23 -37.69 18.49
C SER A 2 -21.57 -36.22 18.24
N SER A 3 -20.57 -35.37 18.46
CA SER A 3 -20.49 -34.02 17.90
C SER A 3 -20.18 -34.15 16.41
N ALA A 4 -21.09 -33.70 15.55
CA ALA A 4 -20.82 -33.60 14.12
C ALA A 4 -20.24 -32.22 13.83
N THR A 5 -18.94 -32.24 13.54
CA THR A 5 -18.08 -31.20 13.01
C THR A 5 -18.72 -30.50 11.79
N SER A 6 -18.76 -29.17 11.80
CA SER A 6 -19.09 -28.35 10.64
C SER A 6 -18.05 -28.60 9.55
N LYS A 7 -18.43 -29.36 8.52
CA LYS A 7 -17.60 -29.55 7.33
C LYS A 7 -17.47 -28.21 6.62
N THR A 8 -16.26 -27.67 6.64
CA THR A 8 -15.81 -26.61 5.73
C THR A 8 -16.16 -27.05 4.32
N GLN A 9 -17.13 -26.37 3.72
CA GLN A 9 -17.50 -26.58 2.33
C GLN A 9 -16.31 -26.09 1.50
N VAL A 10 -15.55 -27.05 0.98
CA VAL A 10 -14.40 -26.78 0.13
C VAL A 10 -14.99 -26.41 -1.23
N ASP A 11 -14.74 -25.17 -1.67
CA ASP A 11 -15.19 -24.66 -2.98
C ASP A 11 -14.35 -25.32 -4.09
N ILE A 12 -14.74 -26.54 -4.46
CA ILE A 12 -14.11 -27.33 -5.52
C ILE A 12 -15.01 -27.23 -6.76
N GLU A 13 -14.54 -26.56 -7.81
CA GLU A 13 -15.17 -26.60 -9.13
C GLU A 13 -14.18 -27.16 -10.16
N LEU A 14 -14.60 -28.16 -10.94
CA LEU A 14 -13.84 -28.73 -12.08
C LEU A 14 -12.40 -29.18 -11.75
N GLU A 15 -12.21 -29.83 -10.59
CA GLU A 15 -10.90 -30.29 -10.07
C GLU A 15 -9.86 -29.18 -9.80
N HIS A 16 -10.22 -27.90 -9.98
CA HIS A 16 -9.30 -26.78 -9.77
C HIS A 16 -9.69 -26.02 -8.49
N TYR A 17 -8.79 -26.07 -7.51
CA TYR A 17 -8.94 -25.36 -6.24
C TYR A 17 -8.84 -23.85 -6.51
N ARG A 18 -9.95 -23.12 -6.37
CA ARG A 18 -9.93 -21.65 -6.45
C ARG A 18 -9.40 -21.12 -5.12
N ASP A 19 -8.08 -21.14 -5.02
CA ASP A 19 -7.34 -20.96 -3.78
C ASP A 19 -7.23 -19.48 -3.40
N GLY A 20 -8.36 -18.77 -3.28
CA GLY A 20 -8.46 -17.39 -2.80
C GLY A 20 -7.36 -16.43 -3.26
N TYR A 21 -6.51 -16.02 -2.30
CA TYR A 21 -5.37 -15.13 -2.55
C TYR A 21 -4.32 -15.74 -3.49
N PRO A 22 -3.84 -16.99 -3.32
CA PRO A 22 -2.99 -17.65 -4.30
C PRO A 22 -3.53 -17.58 -5.74
N ALA A 23 -4.82 -17.89 -5.97
CA ALA A 23 -5.42 -17.85 -7.30
C ALA A 23 -5.54 -16.42 -7.84
N LEU A 24 -5.83 -15.43 -6.98
CA LEU A 24 -5.86 -14.02 -7.36
C LEU A 24 -4.46 -13.50 -7.72
N ALA A 25 -3.44 -13.84 -6.93
CA ALA A 25 -2.06 -13.44 -7.17
C ALA A 25 -1.50 -14.06 -8.46
N ALA A 26 -1.79 -15.35 -8.68
CA ALA A 26 -1.41 -16.04 -9.91
C ALA A 26 -2.04 -15.37 -11.14
N TRP A 27 -3.31 -15.00 -11.07
CA TRP A 27 -4.00 -14.27 -12.14
C TRP A 27 -3.41 -12.89 -12.39
N MET A 28 -3.15 -12.09 -11.35
CA MET A 28 -2.49 -10.78 -11.50
C MET A 28 -1.11 -10.91 -12.18
N ASN A 29 -0.35 -11.95 -11.83
CA ASN A 29 0.99 -12.18 -12.41
C ASN A 29 0.96 -12.69 -13.87
N ARG A 30 -0.19 -13.10 -14.42
CA ARG A 30 -0.29 -13.51 -15.84
C ARG A 30 -0.17 -12.33 -16.78
N ASP A 31 -0.54 -11.14 -16.31
CA ASP A 31 -0.43 -9.93 -17.10
C ASP A 31 1.06 -9.54 -17.23
N PRO A 32 1.69 -9.71 -18.41
CA PRO A 32 3.11 -9.43 -18.60
C PRO A 32 3.43 -7.94 -18.43
N ASP A 33 2.40 -7.12 -18.52
CA ASP A 33 2.41 -5.69 -18.47
C ASP A 33 2.03 -5.18 -17.07
N HIS A 34 1.73 -6.06 -16.10
CA HIS A 34 1.41 -5.72 -14.70
C HIS A 34 0.35 -4.61 -14.53
N GLU A 35 -0.55 -4.44 -15.49
CA GLU A 35 -1.67 -3.49 -15.39
C GLU A 35 -2.66 -3.93 -14.31
N THR A 36 -2.83 -5.24 -14.13
CA THR A 36 -3.68 -5.83 -13.09
C THR A 36 -3.16 -5.68 -11.66
N TYR A 37 -1.97 -5.09 -11.45
CA TYR A 37 -1.39 -4.82 -10.12
C TYR A 37 -2.07 -3.60 -9.48
N VAL A 38 -3.32 -3.82 -9.08
CA VAL A 38 -4.20 -2.82 -8.49
C VAL A 38 -4.43 -3.14 -7.02
N PHE A 39 -4.08 -2.20 -6.16
CA PHE A 39 -4.19 -2.33 -4.71
C PHE A 39 -4.87 -1.11 -4.09
N ARG A 40 -5.23 -1.22 -2.81
CA ARG A 40 -5.73 -0.08 -2.04
C ARG A 40 -4.58 0.84 -1.60
N ARG A 41 -4.80 2.14 -1.70
CA ARG A 41 -3.91 3.21 -1.21
C ARG A 41 -4.04 3.42 0.29
N PHE A 42 -5.21 3.09 0.84
CA PHE A 42 -5.55 3.33 2.24
C PHE A 42 -5.36 4.79 2.65
N HIS A 43 -5.75 5.75 1.80
CA HIS A 43 -5.47 7.18 2.02
C HIS A 43 -5.91 7.68 3.39
N ARG A 44 -7.10 7.28 3.83
CA ARG A 44 -7.62 7.63 5.16
C ARG A 44 -6.77 7.06 6.30
N LEU A 45 -6.28 5.82 6.18
CA LEU A 45 -5.45 5.19 7.21
C LEU A 45 -4.04 5.79 7.22
N GLY A 46 -3.45 6.04 6.04
CA GLY A 46 -2.17 6.73 5.91
C GLY A 46 -2.21 8.12 6.54
N ALA A 47 -3.22 8.93 6.22
CA ALA A 47 -3.43 10.25 6.82
C ALA A 47 -3.57 10.16 8.36
N ARG A 48 -4.38 9.21 8.86
CA ARG A 48 -4.53 8.99 10.31
C ARG A 48 -3.20 8.62 10.98
N SER A 49 -2.39 7.80 10.33
CA SER A 49 -1.07 7.38 10.84
C SER A 49 -0.11 8.57 10.91
N ILE A 50 -0.05 9.39 9.85
CA ILE A 50 0.77 10.62 9.80
C ILE A 50 0.34 11.60 10.89
N LEU A 51 -0.96 11.86 11.04
CA LEU A 51 -1.49 12.74 12.10
C LEU A 51 -1.12 12.25 13.49
N HIS A 52 -1.18 10.94 13.73
CA HIS A 52 -0.78 10.37 15.00
C HIS A 52 0.73 10.54 15.26
N SER A 53 1.57 10.26 14.26
CA SER A 53 3.02 10.45 14.37
C SER A 53 3.38 11.92 14.62
N GLN A 54 2.73 12.86 13.93
CA GLN A 54 2.87 14.29 14.14
C GLN A 54 2.50 14.70 15.58
N SER A 55 1.37 14.21 16.10
CA SER A 55 0.95 14.51 17.48
C SER A 55 1.97 14.01 18.52
N ARG A 56 2.59 12.86 18.26
CA ARG A 56 3.64 12.31 19.12
C ARG A 56 4.91 13.16 19.07
N LEU A 57 5.31 13.61 17.88
CA LEU A 57 6.47 14.50 17.73
C LEU A 57 6.27 15.83 18.45
N ILE A 58 5.08 16.44 18.37
CA ILE A 58 4.75 17.67 19.11
C ILE A 58 4.87 17.46 20.63
N ALA A 59 4.44 16.29 21.13
CA ALA A 59 4.59 15.96 22.55
C ALA A 59 6.07 15.81 22.94
N LEU A 60 6.89 15.13 22.12
CA LEU A 60 8.32 14.98 22.35
C LEU A 60 9.09 16.29 22.24
N GLU A 61 8.74 17.15 21.28
CA GLU A 61 9.28 18.51 21.13
C GLU A 61 9.05 19.30 22.42
N LYS A 62 7.82 19.29 22.92
CA LYS A 62 7.48 19.93 24.19
C LYS A 62 8.28 19.37 25.37
N GLU A 63 8.41 18.04 25.48
CA GLU A 63 9.16 17.42 26.57
C GLU A 63 10.66 17.80 26.52
N THR A 64 11.26 17.80 25.33
CA THR A 64 12.66 18.22 25.15
C THR A 64 12.85 19.69 25.48
N ASP A 65 11.96 20.57 25.00
CA ASP A 65 11.99 22.00 25.29
C ASP A 65 11.84 22.27 26.79
N ASP A 66 10.95 21.54 27.47
CA ASP A 66 10.73 21.65 28.90
C ASP A 66 12.01 21.24 29.67
N LEU A 67 12.68 20.15 29.29
CA LEU A 67 13.96 19.71 29.88
C LEU A 67 15.11 20.70 29.62
N ASP A 68 15.18 21.29 28.43
CA ASP A 68 16.20 22.29 28.11
C ASP A 68 15.96 23.59 28.88
N ASN A 69 14.69 23.96 29.08
CA ASN A 69 14.33 25.10 29.91
C ASN A 69 14.63 24.86 31.40
N GLU A 70 14.42 23.65 31.91
CA GLU A 70 14.82 23.25 33.27
C GLU A 70 16.34 23.37 33.45
N ALA A 71 17.12 22.82 32.52
CA ALA A 71 18.58 22.91 32.55
C ALA A 71 19.07 24.37 32.49
N ARG A 72 18.41 25.22 31.68
CA ARG A 72 18.73 26.65 31.57
C ARG A 72 18.48 27.40 32.88
N LYS A 73 17.43 27.04 33.61
CA LYS A 73 17.04 27.66 34.90
C LYS A 73 17.74 27.05 36.10
N SER A 74 18.47 25.94 35.92
CA SER A 74 19.18 25.26 37.01
C SER A 74 20.33 26.11 37.55
N ASP A 75 20.50 26.08 38.87
CA ASP A 75 21.67 26.65 39.54
C ASP A 75 22.94 25.85 39.23
N ASP A 76 22.80 24.55 38.87
CA ASP A 76 23.92 23.70 38.49
C ASP A 76 24.60 24.24 37.21
N PHE A 77 25.89 24.56 37.34
CA PHE A 77 26.71 25.01 36.23
C PHE A 77 26.89 23.91 35.19
N GLU A 78 27.04 22.65 35.60
CA GLU A 78 27.22 21.53 34.69
C GLU A 78 25.95 21.28 33.88
N ALA A 79 24.77 21.33 34.51
CA ALA A 79 23.50 21.22 33.80
C ALA A 79 23.34 22.26 32.67
N ARG A 80 23.74 23.52 32.93
CA ARG A 80 23.76 24.61 31.94
C ARG A 80 24.84 24.41 30.87
N GLN A 81 26.01 23.88 31.23
CA GLN A 81 27.08 23.57 30.28
C GLN A 81 26.71 22.41 29.35
N SER A 82 26.02 21.39 29.86
CA SER A 82 25.54 20.25 29.07
C SER A 82 24.62 20.68 27.91
N SER A 83 23.85 21.77 28.07
CA SER A 83 23.04 22.34 26.98
C SER A 83 23.85 23.04 25.89
N ARG A 84 25.14 23.34 26.12
CA ARG A 84 26.00 24.08 25.19
C ARG A 84 27.16 23.24 24.65
N ARG A 85 27.51 22.16 25.36
CA ARG A 85 28.67 21.31 25.09
C ARG A 85 28.24 19.86 25.07
N TYR A 86 28.27 19.26 23.89
CA TYR A 86 27.89 17.86 23.68
C TYR A 86 28.76 16.91 24.50
N GLU A 87 30.07 17.15 24.61
CA GLU A 87 30.96 16.28 25.38
C GLU A 87 30.63 16.29 26.88
N THR A 88 30.12 17.41 27.39
CA THR A 88 29.65 17.54 28.78
C THR A 88 28.33 16.81 28.98
N LEU A 89 27.40 16.92 28.02
CA LEU A 89 26.14 16.18 28.03
C LEU A 89 26.38 14.67 28.08
N ILE A 90 27.21 14.15 27.18
CA ILE A 90 27.49 12.71 27.11
C ILE A 90 28.14 12.21 28.39
N ARG A 91 29.18 12.89 28.89
CA ARG A 91 29.85 12.50 30.14
C ARG A 91 28.87 12.40 31.31
N HIS A 92 27.97 13.37 31.46
CA HIS A 92 27.02 13.39 32.58
C HIS A 92 25.79 12.51 32.34
N SER A 93 25.51 12.12 31.09
CA SER A 93 24.44 11.19 30.76
C SER A 93 24.76 9.74 31.14
N GLU A 94 26.02 9.41 31.44
CA GLU A 94 26.40 8.09 31.96
C GLU A 94 25.80 7.80 33.34
N ASP A 95 25.47 8.85 34.12
CA ASP A 95 24.78 8.72 35.40
C ASP A 95 23.26 8.80 35.21
N SER A 96 22.57 7.68 35.43
CA SER A 96 21.11 7.58 35.30
C SER A 96 20.33 8.49 36.27
N ASN A 97 20.94 9.00 37.33
CA ASN A 97 20.28 9.92 38.26
C ASN A 97 20.32 11.38 37.78
N ARG A 98 21.12 11.68 36.76
CA ARG A 98 21.30 13.03 36.24
C ARG A 98 20.24 13.37 35.19
N SER A 99 19.83 14.65 35.18
CA SER A 99 18.90 15.19 34.18
C SER A 99 19.38 15.03 32.74
N GLU A 100 20.71 15.02 32.55
CA GLU A 100 21.43 14.84 31.30
C GLU A 100 21.13 13.49 30.65
N ASN A 101 21.02 12.42 31.44
CA ASN A 101 20.66 11.10 30.94
C ASN A 101 19.27 11.11 30.30
N LYS A 102 18.27 11.60 31.04
CA LYS A 102 16.89 11.74 30.54
C LYS A 102 16.80 12.63 29.29
N ARG A 103 17.59 13.70 29.24
CA ARG A 103 17.68 14.58 28.06
C ARG A 103 18.20 13.83 26.84
N LEU A 104 19.29 13.09 27.00
CA LEU A 104 19.87 12.31 25.91
C LEU A 104 18.89 11.25 25.42
N GLU A 105 18.24 10.50 26.32
CA GLU A 105 17.22 9.51 25.95
C GLU A 105 16.07 10.12 25.13
N LYS A 106 15.62 11.32 25.52
CA LYS A 106 14.53 12.02 24.83
C LYS A 106 14.95 12.54 23.46
N LEU A 107 16.18 13.04 23.35
CA LEU A 107 16.76 13.45 22.06
C LEU A 107 16.90 12.26 21.11
N GLU A 108 17.41 11.12 21.59
CA GLU A 108 17.51 9.89 20.78
C GLU A 108 16.12 9.36 20.36
N GLU A 109 15.13 9.43 21.25
CA GLU A 109 13.75 9.10 20.89
C GLU A 109 13.24 10.04 19.80
N LEU A 110 13.43 11.36 19.96
CA LEU A 110 13.00 12.38 19.01
C LEU A 110 13.64 12.14 17.64
N GLU A 111 14.96 11.95 17.56
CA GLU A 111 15.68 11.71 16.30
C GLU A 111 15.12 10.49 15.55
N ARG A 112 14.93 9.38 16.26
CA ARG A 112 14.35 8.16 15.69
C ARG A 112 12.93 8.42 15.16
N ARG A 113 12.05 9.04 15.97
CA ARG A 113 10.67 9.32 15.56
C ARG A 113 10.59 10.29 14.39
N LEU A 114 11.49 11.26 14.35
CA LEU A 114 11.53 12.26 13.31
C LEU A 114 11.90 11.62 11.97
N LYS A 115 12.87 10.70 11.99
CA LYS A 115 13.22 9.89 10.82
C LYS A 115 12.04 9.04 10.34
N GLU A 116 11.38 8.30 11.24
CA GLU A 116 10.19 7.51 10.92
C GLU A 116 9.08 8.38 10.28
N TYR A 117 8.85 9.58 10.82
CA TYR A 117 7.87 10.53 10.29
C TYR A 117 8.22 11.03 8.89
N TYR A 118 9.49 11.39 8.64
CA TYR A 118 9.93 11.82 7.32
C TYR A 118 9.83 10.69 6.28
N GLU A 119 10.17 9.46 6.65
CA GLU A 119 9.99 8.29 5.80
C GLU A 119 8.51 8.07 5.46
N MET A 120 7.62 8.21 6.45
CA MET A 120 6.17 8.11 6.21
C MET A 120 5.67 9.17 5.23
N LEU A 121 6.09 10.43 5.37
CA LEU A 121 5.72 11.50 4.45
C LEU A 121 6.23 11.24 3.03
N LEU A 122 7.48 10.78 2.91
CA LEU A 122 8.07 10.44 1.62
C LEU A 122 7.28 9.32 0.94
N LEU A 123 7.03 8.22 1.64
CA LEU A 123 6.25 7.08 1.12
C LEU A 123 4.84 7.52 0.73
N GLN A 124 4.17 8.32 1.58
CA GLN A 124 2.83 8.81 1.28
C GLN A 124 2.80 9.72 0.05
N SER A 125 3.83 10.55 -0.13
CA SER A 125 3.97 11.41 -1.32
C SER A 125 4.14 10.59 -2.60
N GLN A 126 4.92 9.50 -2.54
CA GLN A 126 5.11 8.58 -3.66
C GLN A 126 3.78 7.89 -4.00
N ILE A 127 3.07 7.35 -3.01
CA ILE A 127 1.75 6.73 -3.19
C ILE A 127 0.75 7.73 -3.80
N ALA A 128 0.76 9.00 -3.35
CA ALA A 128 -0.11 10.04 -3.88
C ALA A 128 0.21 10.42 -5.33
N ALA A 129 1.48 10.37 -5.73
CA ALA A 129 1.92 10.67 -7.09
C ALA A 129 1.57 9.56 -8.10
N HIS A 130 1.31 8.34 -7.64
CA HIS A 130 0.87 7.26 -8.53
C HIS A 130 -0.56 7.50 -9.04
N ASN A 131 -0.81 7.09 -10.29
CA ASN A 131 -2.12 7.15 -10.91
C ASN A 131 -3.03 6.01 -10.43
N GLY A 132 -4.34 6.24 -10.52
CA GLY A 132 -5.33 5.18 -10.34
C GLY A 132 -5.34 4.23 -11.55
N PRO A 133 -5.95 3.04 -11.41
CA PRO A 133 -6.11 2.14 -12.54
C PRO A 133 -6.99 2.74 -13.64
N SER A 134 -6.74 2.32 -14.89
CA SER A 134 -7.64 2.59 -16.00
C SER A 134 -9.01 1.93 -15.74
N ILE A 135 -10.07 2.47 -16.35
CA ILE A 135 -11.44 1.94 -16.15
C ILE A 135 -11.50 0.48 -16.62
N ARG A 136 -10.94 0.20 -17.79
CA ARG A 136 -10.86 -1.15 -18.38
C ARG A 136 -10.20 -2.16 -17.44
N VAL A 137 -9.01 -1.82 -16.92
CA VAL A 137 -8.28 -2.70 -16.00
C VAL A 137 -9.07 -2.92 -14.72
N LEU A 138 -9.64 -1.84 -14.16
CA LEU A 138 -10.44 -1.93 -12.95
C LEU A 138 -11.66 -2.85 -13.11
N ASP A 139 -12.36 -2.75 -14.24
CA ASP A 139 -13.52 -3.59 -14.52
C ASP A 139 -13.09 -5.05 -14.72
N THR A 140 -11.97 -5.29 -15.40
CA THR A 140 -11.37 -6.62 -15.54
C THR A 140 -11.05 -7.24 -14.16
N CYS A 141 -10.40 -6.48 -13.28
CA CYS A 141 -10.12 -6.92 -11.90
C CYS A 141 -11.40 -7.19 -11.12
N ARG A 142 -12.43 -6.33 -11.24
CA ARG A 142 -13.71 -6.50 -10.55
C ARG A 142 -14.44 -7.75 -11.02
N ASP A 143 -14.48 -8.00 -12.32
CA ASP A 143 -15.16 -9.16 -12.89
C ASP A 143 -14.50 -10.47 -12.44
N TYR A 144 -13.17 -10.51 -12.41
CA TYR A 144 -12.42 -11.66 -11.92
C TYR A 144 -12.63 -11.88 -10.41
N VAL A 145 -12.50 -10.83 -9.60
CA VAL A 145 -12.64 -10.89 -8.13
C VAL A 145 -14.06 -11.27 -7.72
N GLN A 146 -15.08 -10.73 -8.40
CA GLN A 146 -16.48 -11.04 -8.10
C GLN A 146 -16.92 -12.39 -8.67
N GLY A 147 -16.13 -12.98 -9.59
CA GLY A 147 -16.49 -14.24 -10.25
C GLY A 147 -17.64 -14.09 -11.24
N ARG A 148 -17.79 -12.91 -11.87
CA ARG A 148 -18.91 -12.64 -12.81
C ARG A 148 -18.86 -13.50 -14.07
N ALA A 149 -17.72 -14.09 -14.40
CA ALA A 149 -17.61 -15.08 -15.47
C ALA A 149 -18.53 -16.32 -15.25
N TYR A 150 -18.97 -16.55 -14.01
CA TYR A 150 -19.78 -17.68 -13.58
C TYR A 150 -21.30 -17.40 -13.58
N THR A 151 -21.76 -16.20 -13.94
CA THR A 151 -23.21 -15.91 -14.01
C THR A 151 -23.86 -16.61 -15.21
N SER A 152 -24.04 -17.94 -15.12
CA SER A 152 -24.99 -18.70 -15.91
C SER A 152 -26.35 -18.63 -15.24
N THR A 153 -27.42 -18.78 -16.01
CA THR A 153 -28.85 -18.49 -15.79
C THR A 153 -29.48 -18.95 -14.45
N ASN A 154 -28.75 -19.68 -13.58
CA ASN A 154 -29.21 -20.17 -12.28
C ASN A 154 -28.17 -20.11 -11.14
N ASN A 155 -26.92 -19.67 -11.36
CA ASN A 155 -25.88 -19.65 -10.32
C ASN A 155 -25.51 -18.23 -9.86
N GLN A 156 -25.36 -18.07 -8.55
CA GLN A 156 -24.90 -16.82 -7.92
C GLN A 156 -23.41 -16.61 -8.20
N SER A 157 -23.02 -15.34 -8.34
CA SER A 157 -21.61 -14.93 -8.46
C SER A 157 -20.81 -15.44 -7.25
N MET A 158 -19.73 -16.19 -7.51
CA MET A 158 -18.84 -16.73 -6.48
C MET A 158 -17.55 -15.88 -6.43
N PRO A 159 -17.42 -14.93 -5.47
CA PRO A 159 -16.23 -14.10 -5.40
C PRO A 159 -15.00 -14.93 -4.99
N ILE A 160 -13.85 -14.64 -5.60
CA ILE A 160 -12.60 -15.38 -5.36
C ILE A 160 -12.07 -15.18 -3.92
N ILE A 161 -12.34 -14.01 -3.33
CA ILE A 161 -12.00 -13.69 -1.94
C ILE A 161 -13.26 -13.30 -1.19
N SER A 162 -13.31 -13.64 0.09
CA SER A 162 -14.48 -13.43 0.95
C SER A 162 -14.19 -12.44 2.10
N GLY A 163 -15.20 -12.19 2.93
CA GLY A 163 -15.11 -11.28 4.07
C GLY A 163 -15.02 -9.80 3.66
N ARG A 164 -14.37 -8.98 4.50
CA ARG A 164 -14.25 -7.51 4.27
C ARG A 164 -13.34 -7.15 3.10
N ALA A 165 -12.46 -8.07 2.71
CA ALA A 165 -11.52 -7.85 1.62
C ALA A 165 -12.17 -7.97 0.25
N LYS A 166 -13.33 -8.66 0.12
CA LYS A 166 -14.00 -8.87 -1.17
C LYS A 166 -14.34 -7.56 -1.92
N ASP A 167 -14.58 -6.49 -1.16
CA ASP A 167 -15.02 -5.20 -1.68
C ASP A 167 -13.84 -4.21 -1.88
N PHE A 168 -12.58 -4.68 -1.84
CA PHE A 168 -11.41 -3.79 -1.89
C PHE A 168 -11.30 -2.96 -3.18
N LEU A 169 -11.91 -3.42 -4.29
CA LEU A 169 -11.95 -2.74 -5.60
C LEU A 169 -13.18 -1.84 -5.80
N SER A 170 -14.01 -1.66 -4.77
CA SER A 170 -15.25 -0.87 -4.86
C SER A 170 -14.97 0.61 -5.10
N GLU A 171 -14.11 1.21 -4.29
CA GLU A 171 -13.82 2.65 -4.31
C GLU A 171 -12.60 2.97 -5.20
N LYS A 172 -12.85 3.39 -6.45
CA LYS A 172 -11.78 3.72 -7.42
C LYS A 172 -10.79 4.78 -6.90
N ALA A 173 -11.27 5.74 -6.12
CA ALA A 173 -10.44 6.82 -5.57
C ALA A 173 -9.39 6.33 -4.55
N ASP A 174 -9.63 5.18 -3.92
CA ASP A 174 -8.70 4.56 -2.97
C ASP A 174 -7.82 3.49 -3.65
N LEU A 175 -7.77 3.43 -4.99
CA LEU A 175 -6.99 2.43 -5.73
C LEU A 175 -5.74 3.00 -6.38
N ILE A 176 -4.64 2.27 -6.28
CA ILE A 176 -3.35 2.55 -6.93
C ILE A 176 -3.04 1.45 -7.93
N ALA A 177 -2.62 1.86 -9.12
CA ALA A 177 -1.95 0.97 -10.06
C ALA A 177 -0.44 1.12 -9.85
N LEU A 178 0.25 0.01 -9.56
CA LEU A 178 1.71 0.05 -9.34
C LEU A 178 2.47 0.40 -10.62
N ARG A 179 1.94 -0.01 -11.77
CA ARG A 179 2.43 0.48 -13.05
C ARG A 179 1.87 1.86 -13.34
N ARG A 180 2.75 2.80 -13.66
CA ARG A 180 2.35 4.04 -14.30
C ARG A 180 1.86 3.67 -15.71
N PRO A 181 0.60 3.93 -16.09
CA PRO A 181 0.21 3.79 -17.49
C PRO A 181 1.25 4.56 -18.30
N PRO A 182 1.83 3.97 -19.36
CA PRO A 182 2.83 4.70 -20.13
C PRO A 182 2.19 6.02 -20.57
N GLU A 183 2.99 7.08 -20.72
CA GLU A 183 2.52 8.32 -21.33
C GLU A 183 2.17 8.00 -22.79
N GLU A 184 1.00 7.43 -22.96
CA GLU A 184 0.50 6.93 -24.21
C GLU A 184 -0.25 8.06 -24.87
N ASP A 185 0.23 8.43 -26.06
CA ASP A 185 -0.50 9.32 -26.95
C ASP A 185 -1.96 8.87 -27.08
N LEU A 186 -2.87 9.82 -27.28
CA LEU A 186 -4.32 9.57 -27.32
C LEU A 186 -4.70 8.40 -28.25
N LEU A 187 -3.93 8.19 -29.33
CA LEU A 187 -4.11 7.08 -30.26
C LEU A 187 -3.75 5.71 -29.65
N SER A 188 -2.64 5.62 -28.92
CA SER A 188 -2.25 4.40 -28.19
C SER A 188 -3.34 4.00 -27.20
N ARG A 189 -3.85 4.98 -26.44
CA ARG A 189 -4.95 4.76 -25.50
C ARG A 189 -6.24 4.27 -26.19
N TYR A 190 -6.59 4.88 -27.33
CA TYR A 190 -7.75 4.45 -28.11
C TYR A 190 -7.60 3.02 -28.65
N LEU A 191 -6.40 2.68 -29.15
CA LEU A 191 -6.10 1.34 -29.66
C LEU A 191 -6.01 0.29 -28.55
N GLN A 192 -5.53 0.66 -27.36
CA GLN A 192 -5.63 -0.22 -26.19
C GLN A 192 -7.09 -0.49 -25.85
N ASP A 193 -7.93 0.54 -25.79
CA ASP A 193 -9.33 0.40 -25.42
C ASP A 193 -10.13 -0.42 -26.46
N ASN A 194 -9.79 -0.32 -27.76
CA ASN A 194 -10.54 -0.93 -28.86
C ASN A 194 -9.76 -2.02 -29.62
N TRP A 195 -8.74 -2.63 -29.00
CA TRP A 195 -7.82 -3.52 -29.71
C TRP A 195 -8.54 -4.72 -30.37
N PRO A 196 -8.47 -4.88 -31.71
CA PRO A 196 -9.23 -5.89 -32.44
C PRO A 196 -8.65 -7.31 -32.35
N PHE A 197 -7.41 -7.47 -31.86
CA PHE A 197 -6.72 -8.78 -31.79
C PHE A 197 -6.34 -9.17 -30.36
N PRO A 198 -7.30 -9.41 -29.46
CA PRO A 198 -7.01 -9.90 -28.13
C PRO A 198 -6.36 -11.28 -28.18
N SER A 199 -5.26 -11.47 -27.44
CA SER A 199 -4.69 -12.81 -27.24
C SER A 199 -5.33 -13.44 -26.00
N ARG A 200 -5.76 -14.70 -26.10
CA ARG A 200 -6.32 -15.44 -24.97
C ARG A 200 -5.33 -16.49 -24.52
N GLU A 201 -4.51 -16.16 -23.53
CA GLU A 201 -3.69 -17.13 -22.80
C GLU A 201 -4.39 -17.48 -21.47
N ALA A 202 -5.62 -18.00 -21.53
CA ALA A 202 -6.38 -18.39 -20.35
C ALA A 202 -6.21 -19.90 -20.11
N SER A 203 -5.43 -20.27 -19.08
CA SER A 203 -5.36 -21.65 -18.57
C SER A 203 -6.55 -21.98 -17.65
N ASP A 204 -7.18 -20.95 -17.08
CA ASP A 204 -8.35 -21.10 -16.21
C ASP A 204 -9.65 -20.98 -17.04
N PRO A 205 -10.54 -21.99 -17.04
CA PRO A 205 -11.82 -21.94 -17.75
C PRO A 205 -12.76 -20.83 -17.25
N LEU A 206 -12.51 -20.27 -16.06
CA LEU A 206 -13.25 -19.16 -15.46
C LEU A 206 -12.63 -17.79 -15.78
N ASP A 207 -11.49 -17.77 -16.48
CA ASP A 207 -10.80 -16.56 -16.89
C ASP A 207 -11.25 -16.15 -18.31
N ARG A 208 -12.09 -15.12 -18.36
CA ARG A 208 -12.52 -14.45 -19.60
C ARG A 208 -11.65 -13.24 -19.93
N THR A 209 -10.58 -13.01 -19.18
CA THR A 209 -9.75 -11.81 -19.38
C THR A 209 -8.95 -11.96 -20.66
N THR A 210 -9.08 -10.97 -21.53
CA THR A 210 -8.30 -10.87 -22.76
C THR A 210 -7.06 -10.04 -22.47
N ILE A 211 -5.90 -10.66 -22.52
CA ILE A 211 -4.60 -10.01 -22.30
C ILE A 211 -4.06 -9.57 -23.66
N TYR A 212 -3.64 -8.33 -23.79
CA TYR A 212 -2.89 -7.86 -24.96
C TYR A 212 -1.53 -7.36 -24.46
N LYS A 213 -0.46 -7.70 -25.19
CA LYS A 213 0.89 -7.23 -24.83
C LYS A 213 1.04 -5.82 -25.40
N ASN A 214 1.31 -4.83 -24.56
CA ASN A 214 1.35 -3.41 -24.93
C ASN A 214 2.36 -3.13 -26.07
N LYS A 215 3.42 -3.96 -26.18
CA LYS A 215 4.35 -3.97 -27.32
C LYS A 215 3.68 -4.06 -28.71
N HIS A 216 2.52 -4.71 -28.81
CA HIS A 216 1.79 -4.81 -30.08
C HIS A 216 1.06 -3.50 -30.41
N VAL A 217 0.48 -2.84 -29.41
CA VAL A 217 -0.18 -1.54 -29.57
C VAL A 217 0.84 -0.48 -29.94
N VAL A 218 1.96 -0.40 -29.21
CA VAL A 218 3.05 0.54 -29.49
C VAL A 218 3.64 0.35 -30.90
N ARG A 219 3.83 -0.89 -31.36
CA ARG A 219 4.31 -1.17 -32.73
C ARG A 219 3.31 -0.74 -33.80
N THR A 220 2.01 -0.95 -33.56
CA THR A 220 0.97 -0.53 -34.51
C THR A 220 0.84 0.99 -34.56
N VAL A 221 0.93 1.68 -33.42
CA VAL A 221 0.97 3.14 -33.37
C VAL A 221 2.20 3.67 -34.11
N ALA A 222 3.39 3.12 -33.84
CA ALA A 222 4.62 3.52 -34.51
C ALA A 222 4.63 3.24 -36.03
N PHE A 223 3.78 2.34 -36.53
CA PHE A 223 3.59 2.10 -37.95
C PHE A 223 2.61 3.07 -38.61
N ILE A 224 1.65 3.60 -37.84
CA ILE A 224 0.59 4.50 -38.32
C ILE A 224 0.99 5.98 -38.16
N SER A 225 1.93 6.29 -37.27
CA SER A 225 2.40 7.66 -36.94
C SER A 225 3.55 8.13 -37.83
#